data_AF-A0A224YMJ8-F1
#
_entry.id   AF-A0A224YMJ8-F1
#
_cell.length_a   1.000
_cell.length_b   1.000
_cell.length_c   1.000
_cell.angle_alpha   90.00
_cell.angle_beta   90.00
_cell.angle_gamma   90.00
#
_symmetry.space_group_name_H-M   'P 1'
#
loop_
_entity.id
_entity.type
_entity.pdbx_description
1 polymer ?
#
loop_
_entity_poly.entity_id
_entity_poly.type
_entity_poly.pdbx_seq_one_letter_code
_entity_poly.pdbx_strand_id
1 'polypeptide(L)'
;MAGMCRITVLALLFTAARKFCNVAEVEAQQDCKPNVFKQFWTNYTKVWTIMTNDEKYDCQWEELIKMNETGLQIATHFLYYSRPYTWRRYWMFNYNNTITSVDEPIGEYKRRLVYQNTSCAVLKVELWWYVNATGNNEEEQKVKEERITTTPDEDGFASRCVSNREGKCLCNSRPHYKVLVNDSATEEDLTDCIEVYNKTRGKIFRSKQVYR
;
A
#
# COMPACT_ATOMS: atom_id res chain seq x y z
N MET A 1 41.65 -2.30 17.16
CA MET A 1 42.30 -3.03 16.06
C MET A 1 42.46 -4.50 16.47
N ALA A 2 42.30 -5.40 15.50
CA ALA A 2 42.23 -6.88 15.57
C ALA A 2 40.90 -7.42 16.14
N GLY A 3 40.03 -8.16 15.42
CA GLY A 3 40.14 -8.84 14.13
C GLY A 3 40.19 -10.34 14.33
N MET A 4 39.05 -11.05 14.22
CA MET A 4 39.03 -12.52 14.07
C MET A 4 37.66 -13.02 13.58
N CYS A 5 37.49 -13.15 12.26
CA CYS A 5 36.43 -13.96 11.66
C CYS A 5 36.94 -15.38 11.48
N ARG A 6 36.28 -16.36 12.11
CA ARG A 6 36.56 -17.80 11.91
C ARG A 6 35.93 -18.26 10.60
N ILE A 7 36.76 -18.78 9.70
CA ILE A 7 36.34 -19.45 8.47
C ILE A 7 36.12 -20.93 8.79
N THR A 8 34.93 -21.44 8.50
CA THR A 8 34.69 -22.88 8.47
C THR A 8 34.29 -23.25 7.04
N VAL A 9 35.23 -23.83 6.29
CA VAL A 9 34.96 -24.44 4.98
C VAL A 9 34.51 -25.87 5.21
N LEU A 10 33.35 -26.25 4.67
CA LEU A 10 33.07 -27.65 4.34
C LEU A 10 32.51 -27.73 2.92
N ALA A 11 33.32 -28.29 2.03
CA ALA A 11 32.93 -28.68 0.69
C ALA A 11 32.48 -30.14 0.71
N LEU A 12 31.40 -30.47 -0.02
CA LEU A 12 31.23 -31.79 -0.61
C LEU A 12 30.30 -31.71 -1.84
N LEU A 13 30.87 -32.15 -2.95
CA LEU A 13 30.33 -32.22 -4.31
C LEU A 13 29.34 -33.38 -4.45
N PHE A 14 28.20 -33.15 -5.12
CA PHE A 14 27.57 -34.17 -5.96
C PHE A 14 27.13 -33.55 -7.28
N THR A 15 27.74 -34.07 -8.35
CA THR A 15 27.49 -33.79 -9.76
C THR A 15 26.19 -34.45 -10.24
N ALA A 16 25.26 -33.65 -10.75
CA ALA A 16 24.29 -34.08 -11.76
C ALA A 16 23.94 -32.87 -12.65
N ALA A 17 24.35 -32.93 -13.91
CA ALA A 17 24.16 -31.86 -14.89
C ALA A 17 22.67 -31.67 -15.24
N ARG A 18 22.11 -30.51 -14.93
CA ARG A 18 20.97 -29.91 -15.65
C ARG A 18 21.26 -28.42 -15.81
N LYS A 19 21.11 -27.92 -17.03
CA LYS A 19 21.39 -26.54 -17.43
C LYS A 19 20.69 -25.55 -16.50
N PHE A 20 21.45 -24.84 -15.67
CA PHE A 20 20.97 -23.60 -15.05
C PHE A 20 21.49 -22.44 -15.89
N CYS A 21 20.57 -21.61 -16.35
CA CYS A 21 20.91 -20.34 -16.97
C CYS A 21 21.74 -19.52 -15.98
N ASN A 22 22.94 -19.13 -16.41
CA ASN A 22 23.71 -18.09 -15.75
C ASN A 22 22.87 -16.82 -15.71
N VAL A 23 22.45 -16.40 -14.53
CA VAL A 23 22.51 -14.99 -14.15
C VAL A 23 23.01 -14.95 -12.72
N ALA A 24 24.26 -14.51 -12.58
CA ALA A 24 24.79 -14.06 -11.32
C ALA A 24 24.03 -12.80 -10.92
N GLU A 25 23.11 -12.91 -9.97
CA GLU A 25 22.81 -11.81 -9.07
C GLU A 25 23.38 -12.22 -7.71
N VAL A 26 24.53 -11.63 -7.41
CA VAL A 26 24.97 -11.46 -6.04
C VAL A 26 23.87 -10.62 -5.38
N GLU A 27 22.90 -11.28 -4.74
CA GLU A 27 22.01 -10.60 -3.81
C GLU A 27 22.91 -9.97 -2.75
N ALA A 28 23.14 -8.67 -2.91
CA ALA A 28 23.68 -7.85 -1.86
C ALA A 28 22.85 -8.17 -0.62
N GLN A 29 23.50 -8.73 0.39
CA GLN A 29 22.93 -9.07 1.67
C GLN A 29 22.31 -7.79 2.22
N GLN A 30 21.01 -7.63 1.96
CA GLN A 30 20.30 -6.40 2.24
C GLN A 30 20.23 -6.29 3.74
N ASP A 31 20.94 -5.29 4.26
CA ASP A 31 20.94 -4.86 5.64
C ASP A 31 19.54 -5.04 6.22
N CYS A 32 19.40 -5.81 7.31
CA CYS A 32 18.14 -6.18 7.98
C CYS A 32 17.47 -4.96 8.62
N LYS A 33 17.34 -3.85 7.88
CA LYS A 33 16.72 -2.63 8.34
C LYS A 33 15.23 -2.93 8.57
N PRO A 34 14.72 -2.73 9.79
CA PRO A 34 13.31 -2.98 10.08
C PRO A 34 12.42 -2.21 9.11
N ASN A 35 11.31 -2.82 8.68
CA ASN A 35 10.32 -2.13 7.86
C ASN A 35 9.90 -0.83 8.58
N VAL A 36 9.92 0.31 7.87
CA VAL A 36 9.65 1.62 8.49
C VAL A 36 8.24 1.72 9.10
N PHE A 37 7.28 0.95 8.61
CA PHE A 37 5.96 0.87 9.27
C PHE A 37 6.05 0.18 10.63
N LYS A 38 6.92 -0.82 10.79
CA LYS A 38 7.17 -1.44 12.11
C LYS A 38 7.69 -0.39 13.08
N GLN A 39 8.67 0.41 12.66
CA GLN A 39 9.22 1.50 13.49
C GLN A 39 8.17 2.58 13.82
N PHE A 40 7.41 3.01 12.80
CA PHE A 40 6.33 3.99 12.97
C PHE A 40 5.31 3.52 14.02
N TRP A 41 4.83 2.28 13.91
CA TRP A 41 3.85 1.72 14.83
C TRP A 41 4.45 1.22 16.15
N THR A 42 5.78 1.17 16.31
CA THR A 42 6.41 1.04 17.65
C THR A 42 6.30 2.35 18.43
N ASN A 43 6.32 3.50 17.75
CA ASN A 43 6.28 4.81 18.41
C ASN A 43 4.86 5.32 18.66
N TYR A 44 3.89 4.89 17.85
CA TYR A 44 2.51 5.37 17.93
C TYR A 44 1.53 4.20 18.02
N THR A 45 0.57 4.29 18.94
CA THR A 45 -0.56 3.37 19.02
C THR A 45 -1.83 3.93 18.38
N LYS A 46 -1.87 5.25 18.16
CA LYS A 46 -2.99 5.98 17.59
C LYS A 46 -2.51 7.16 16.75
N VAL A 47 -3.12 7.35 15.57
CA VAL A 47 -2.83 8.46 14.66
C VAL A 47 -4.08 8.94 13.92
N TRP A 48 -4.23 10.24 13.71
CA TRP A 48 -5.33 10.86 12.98
C TRP A 48 -5.02 11.07 11.53
N THR A 49 -6.03 10.96 10.67
CA THR A 49 -5.93 11.43 9.28
C THR A 49 -6.39 12.87 9.20
N ILE A 50 -5.48 13.81 8.94
CA ILE A 50 -5.82 15.24 8.84
C ILE A 50 -5.95 15.72 7.40
N MET A 51 -5.35 15.02 6.45
CA MET A 51 -5.43 15.32 5.03
C MET A 51 -5.49 14.02 4.24
N THR A 52 -6.36 14.00 3.24
CA THR A 52 -6.42 12.93 2.24
C THR A 52 -6.95 13.50 0.92
N ASN A 53 -6.53 12.91 -0.20
CA ASN A 53 -7.14 13.15 -1.52
C ASN A 53 -7.96 11.95 -2.02
N ASP A 54 -8.25 11.01 -1.13
CA ASP A 54 -9.25 9.95 -1.27
C ASP A 54 -10.64 10.41 -0.78
N GLU A 55 -11.56 9.47 -0.62
CA GLU A 55 -12.78 9.67 0.15
C GLU A 55 -12.47 10.26 1.54
N LYS A 56 -13.26 11.26 1.92
CA LYS A 56 -13.11 11.98 3.17
C LYS A 56 -14.14 11.46 4.16
N TYR A 57 -13.68 10.84 5.23
CA TYR A 57 -14.51 10.52 6.37
C TYR A 57 -14.24 11.47 7.54
N ASP A 58 -15.29 11.81 8.27
CA ASP A 58 -15.18 12.69 9.42
C ASP A 58 -14.49 11.95 10.58
N CYS A 59 -13.62 12.66 11.32
CA CYS A 59 -12.92 12.15 12.50
C CYS A 59 -12.19 10.83 12.24
N GLN A 60 -11.55 10.66 11.08
CA GLN A 60 -10.85 9.43 10.75
C GLN A 60 -9.54 9.28 11.54
N TRP A 61 -9.36 8.16 12.22
CA TRP A 61 -8.11 7.79 12.91
C TRP A 61 -7.82 6.30 12.81
N GLU A 62 -6.56 5.94 13.05
CA GLU A 62 -6.05 4.58 12.98
C GLU A 62 -5.42 4.18 14.32
N GLU A 63 -5.67 2.94 14.72
CA GLU A 63 -5.21 2.34 15.97
C GLU A 63 -4.42 1.06 15.70
N LEU A 64 -3.29 0.89 16.36
CA LEU A 64 -2.56 -0.36 16.36
C LEU A 64 -3.22 -1.35 17.33
N ILE A 65 -3.76 -2.44 16.80
CA ILE A 65 -4.36 -3.49 17.63
C ILE A 65 -3.30 -4.52 18.07
N LYS A 66 -2.46 -4.96 17.12
CA LYS A 66 -1.36 -5.88 17.38
C LYS A 66 -0.31 -5.79 16.27
N MET A 67 0.93 -6.11 16.61
CA MET A 67 2.05 -6.16 15.66
C MET A 67 2.94 -7.36 15.98
N ASN A 68 3.46 -8.02 14.95
CA ASN A 68 4.43 -9.10 15.06
C ASN A 68 5.55 -8.91 14.01
N GLU A 69 6.37 -9.93 13.80
CA GLU A 69 7.48 -9.86 12.84
C GLU A 69 7.03 -9.77 11.39
N THR A 70 5.85 -10.31 11.06
CA THR A 70 5.36 -10.42 9.67
C THR A 70 4.41 -9.31 9.27
N GLY A 71 3.80 -8.62 10.23
CA GLY A 71 2.79 -7.60 9.93
C GLY A 71 2.16 -6.96 11.16
N LEU A 72 1.08 -6.23 10.92
CA LEU A 72 0.29 -5.59 11.96
C LEU A 72 -1.21 -5.59 11.64
N GLN A 73 -2.02 -5.48 12.68
CA GLN A 73 -3.46 -5.25 12.55
C GLN A 73 -3.77 -3.80 12.93
N ILE A 74 -4.40 -3.08 12.01
CA ILE A 74 -4.85 -1.69 12.21
C ILE A 74 -6.38 -1.69 12.27
N ALA A 75 -6.93 -0.99 13.27
CA ALA A 75 -8.33 -0.57 13.25
C ALA A 75 -8.42 0.87 12.75
N THR A 76 -9.19 1.12 11.69
CA THR A 76 -9.51 2.46 11.18
C THR A 76 -10.90 2.82 11.65
N HIS A 77 -11.01 3.89 12.41
CA HIS A 77 -12.24 4.43 12.97
C HIS A 77 -12.61 5.71 12.25
N PHE A 78 -13.88 5.92 11.97
CA PHE A 78 -14.36 7.12 11.29
C PHE A 78 -15.88 7.29 11.44
N LEU A 79 -16.39 8.46 11.09
CA LEU A 79 -17.81 8.75 10.98
C LEU A 79 -18.23 8.79 9.51
N TYR A 80 -19.34 8.11 9.19
CA TYR A 80 -19.99 8.16 7.88
C TYR A 80 -21.46 8.49 8.09
N TYR A 81 -21.92 9.63 7.56
CA TYR A 81 -23.23 10.22 7.86
C TYR A 81 -23.53 10.27 9.38
N SER A 82 -22.56 10.75 10.15
CA SER A 82 -22.61 10.85 11.62
C SER A 82 -22.75 9.53 12.37
N ARG A 83 -22.62 8.38 11.70
CA ARG A 83 -22.60 7.05 12.32
C ARG A 83 -21.16 6.56 12.46
N PRO A 84 -20.78 6.01 13.62
CA PRO A 84 -19.43 5.48 13.83
C PRO A 84 -19.25 4.14 13.13
N TYR A 85 -18.09 3.99 12.46
CA TYR A 85 -17.65 2.77 11.83
C TYR A 85 -16.22 2.44 12.25
N THR A 86 -15.93 1.14 12.30
CA THR A 86 -14.58 0.62 12.51
C THR A 86 -14.29 -0.47 11.48
N TRP A 87 -13.22 -0.29 10.73
CA TRP A 87 -12.68 -1.32 9.83
C TRP A 87 -11.40 -1.90 10.42
N ARG A 88 -11.30 -3.23 10.44
CA ARG A 88 -10.08 -3.92 10.91
C ARG A 88 -9.43 -4.62 9.73
N ARG A 89 -8.15 -4.34 9.51
CA ARG A 89 -7.36 -4.97 8.43
C ARG A 89 -6.04 -5.49 8.97
N TYR A 90 -5.65 -6.68 8.52
CA TYR A 90 -4.29 -7.17 8.71
C TYR A 90 -3.42 -6.76 7.53
N TRP A 91 -2.24 -6.24 7.84
CA TRP A 91 -1.27 -5.69 6.92
C TRP A 91 0.04 -6.45 7.04
N MET A 92 0.50 -7.03 5.94
CA MET A 92 1.80 -7.68 5.88
C MET A 92 2.90 -6.67 5.57
N PHE A 93 4.01 -6.74 6.32
CA PHE A 93 5.23 -6.02 5.99
C PHE A 93 5.82 -6.55 4.70
N ASN A 94 6.19 -5.62 3.82
CA ASN A 94 6.80 -5.92 2.53
C ASN A 94 8.08 -5.09 2.35
N TYR A 95 8.86 -5.42 1.33
CA TYR A 95 10.05 -4.65 0.96
C TYR A 95 9.70 -3.18 0.59
N ASN A 96 10.72 -2.31 0.49
CA ASN A 96 10.57 -0.93 0.04
C ASN A 96 9.59 -0.05 0.83
N ASN A 97 9.55 -0.22 2.16
CA ASN A 97 8.72 0.59 3.05
C ASN A 97 7.24 0.49 2.70
N THR A 98 6.78 -0.72 2.38
CA THR A 98 5.40 -0.99 2.02
C THR A 98 4.73 -1.97 2.98
N ILE A 99 3.41 -1.85 3.08
CA ILE A 99 2.53 -2.84 3.67
C ILE A 99 1.40 -3.18 2.70
N THR A 100 0.94 -4.42 2.71
CA THR A 100 -0.14 -4.91 1.84
C THR A 100 -1.23 -5.55 2.70
N SER A 101 -2.50 -5.19 2.47
CA SER A 101 -3.64 -5.83 3.11
C SER A 101 -3.80 -7.25 2.57
N VAL A 102 -4.01 -8.22 3.44
CA VAL A 102 -4.13 -9.65 3.05
C VAL A 102 -5.55 -10.09 2.73
N ASP A 103 -6.54 -9.32 3.17
CA ASP A 103 -7.96 -9.69 3.15
C ASP A 103 -8.77 -8.89 2.12
N GLU A 104 -8.20 -8.56 0.96
CA GLU A 104 -8.89 -7.78 -0.08
C GLU A 104 -9.38 -8.71 -1.20
N PRO A 105 -10.67 -9.10 -1.20
CA PRO A 105 -11.20 -10.04 -2.20
C PRO A 105 -11.27 -9.46 -3.61
N ILE A 106 -11.28 -8.13 -3.71
CA ILE A 106 -11.51 -7.37 -4.94
C ILE A 106 -10.23 -6.80 -5.55
N GLY A 107 -9.07 -6.98 -4.91
CA GLY A 107 -7.84 -6.37 -5.37
C GLY A 107 -6.62 -6.53 -4.47
N GLU A 108 -5.61 -5.71 -4.73
CA GLU A 108 -4.45 -5.52 -3.86
C GLU A 108 -4.47 -4.11 -3.27
N TYR A 109 -4.48 -4.01 -1.94
CA TYR A 109 -4.45 -2.74 -1.24
C TYR A 109 -3.11 -2.55 -0.54
N LYS A 110 -2.34 -1.55 -1.00
CA LYS A 110 -0.96 -1.30 -0.56
C LYS A 110 -0.83 0.09 0.03
N ARG A 111 0.02 0.23 1.04
CA ARG A 111 0.45 1.53 1.58
C ARG A 111 1.96 1.60 1.55
N ARG A 112 2.48 2.76 1.18
CA ARG A 112 3.90 3.10 1.20
C ARG A 112 4.12 4.34 2.04
N LEU A 113 5.09 4.28 2.94
CA LEU A 113 5.54 5.46 3.68
C LEU A 113 6.38 6.33 2.75
N VAL A 114 5.92 7.55 2.50
CA VAL A 114 6.58 8.54 1.60
C VAL A 114 7.52 9.42 2.40
N TYR A 115 7.07 9.88 3.56
CA TYR A 115 7.82 10.73 4.49
C TYR A 115 7.33 10.47 5.92
N GLN A 116 8.20 10.67 6.90
CA GLN A 116 7.82 10.73 8.30
C GLN A 116 8.80 11.59 9.09
N ASN A 117 8.29 12.20 10.15
CA ASN A 117 9.09 12.74 11.25
C ASN A 117 8.56 12.16 12.58
N THR A 118 8.86 12.81 13.71
CA THR A 118 8.43 12.39 15.06
C THR A 118 6.96 12.67 15.37
N SER A 119 6.25 13.36 14.49
CA SER A 119 4.90 13.86 14.77
C SER A 119 3.90 13.45 13.70
N CYS A 120 4.35 13.25 12.46
CA CYS A 120 3.50 12.97 11.32
C CYS A 120 4.16 12.04 10.30
N ALA A 121 3.31 11.46 9.44
CA ALA A 121 3.72 10.66 8.30
C ALA A 121 2.86 10.95 7.07
N VAL A 122 3.48 10.91 5.90
CA VAL A 122 2.80 10.98 4.61
C VAL A 122 2.80 9.59 4.00
N LEU A 123 1.62 9.09 3.67
CA LEU A 123 1.44 7.79 3.02
C LEU A 123 1.00 7.99 1.58
N LYS A 124 1.54 7.15 0.69
CA LYS A 124 0.92 6.83 -0.60
C LYS A 124 0.13 5.55 -0.41
N VAL A 125 -1.06 5.53 -0.96
CA VAL A 125 -1.96 4.39 -0.89
C VAL A 125 -2.36 4.01 -2.30
N GLU A 126 -2.27 2.71 -2.60
CA GLU A 126 -2.48 2.16 -3.93
C GLU A 126 -3.48 1.04 -3.82
N LEU A 127 -4.60 1.18 -4.54
CA LEU A 127 -5.62 0.16 -4.62
C LEU A 127 -5.70 -0.32 -6.07
N TRP A 128 -5.44 -1.61 -6.26
CA TRP A 128 -5.40 -2.25 -7.56
C TRP A 128 -6.55 -3.25 -7.64
N TRP A 129 -7.46 -3.10 -8.60
CA TRP A 129 -8.64 -3.93 -8.71
C TRP A 129 -8.40 -5.11 -9.65
N TYR A 130 -8.89 -6.30 -9.30
CA TYR A 130 -8.93 -7.39 -10.27
C TYR A 130 -9.99 -7.10 -11.33
N VAL A 131 -9.63 -7.21 -12.62
CA VAL A 131 -10.52 -6.92 -13.77
C VAL A 131 -11.82 -7.74 -13.76
N ASN A 132 -11.83 -8.89 -13.07
CA ASN A 132 -12.99 -9.78 -12.93
C ASN A 132 -13.34 -10.08 -11.46
N ALA A 133 -13.12 -9.14 -10.53
CA ALA A 133 -13.54 -9.32 -9.14
C ALA A 133 -15.06 -9.52 -9.08
N THR A 134 -15.51 -10.70 -8.65
CA THR A 134 -16.91 -10.96 -8.30
C THR A 134 -17.28 -10.05 -7.11
N GLY A 135 -17.98 -8.97 -7.44
CA GLY A 135 -18.25 -7.83 -6.55
C GLY A 135 -18.62 -6.56 -7.33
N ASN A 136 -18.22 -6.47 -8.61
CA ASN A 136 -18.68 -5.42 -9.52
C ASN A 136 -20.07 -5.68 -10.16
N ASN A 137 -20.78 -6.72 -9.72
CA ASN A 137 -21.97 -7.24 -10.42
C ASN A 137 -23.26 -7.25 -9.58
N GLU A 138 -23.42 -6.37 -8.57
CA GLU A 138 -24.69 -6.31 -7.82
C GLU A 138 -25.65 -5.19 -8.25
N GLU A 139 -25.31 -4.35 -9.25
CA GLU A 139 -26.30 -3.49 -9.94
C GLU A 139 -26.35 -3.62 -11.46
N GLU A 140 -25.46 -4.38 -12.11
CA GLU A 140 -25.40 -4.46 -13.58
C GLU A 140 -26.32 -5.52 -14.23
N GLN A 141 -27.41 -5.91 -13.58
CA GLN A 141 -28.38 -6.84 -14.20
C GLN A 141 -29.60 -6.18 -14.88
N LYS A 142 -29.60 -4.84 -15.07
CA LYS A 142 -30.73 -4.14 -15.73
C LYS A 142 -30.38 -3.10 -16.80
N VAL A 143 -29.19 -3.11 -17.39
CA VAL A 143 -28.92 -2.32 -18.62
C VAL A 143 -28.36 -3.22 -19.71
N LYS A 144 -29.21 -4.13 -20.20
CA LYS A 144 -29.06 -4.71 -21.55
C LYS A 144 -29.61 -3.68 -22.54
N GLU A 145 -28.73 -2.82 -23.07
CA GLU A 145 -28.90 -1.81 -24.15
C GLU A 145 -28.10 -0.58 -23.69
N GLU A 146 -26.92 -0.20 -24.17
CA GLU A 146 -26.23 -0.42 -25.43
C GLU A 146 -24.77 -0.74 -25.13
N ARG A 147 -24.27 -1.86 -25.64
CA ARG A 147 -22.84 -2.12 -25.69
C ARG A 147 -22.27 -1.27 -26.83
N ILE A 148 -22.06 0.03 -26.59
CA ILE A 148 -21.16 0.80 -27.46
C ILE A 148 -19.79 0.19 -27.24
N THR A 149 -19.29 -0.49 -28.25
CA THR A 149 -17.93 -0.99 -28.35
C THR A 149 -16.96 0.20 -28.30
N THR A 150 -16.67 0.69 -27.11
CA THR A 150 -15.45 1.46 -26.90
C THR A 150 -14.31 0.46 -26.97
N THR A 151 -13.57 0.56 -28.07
CA THR A 151 -12.24 -0.04 -28.19
C THR A 151 -11.44 0.23 -26.90
N PRO A 152 -10.71 -0.76 -26.35
CA PRO A 152 -10.05 -0.68 -25.03
C PRO A 152 -9.08 0.49 -24.80
N ASP A 153 -8.80 1.29 -25.82
CA ASP A 153 -7.67 2.21 -25.91
C ASP A 153 -8.05 3.69 -26.07
N GLU A 154 -9.34 4.06 -26.17
CA GLU A 154 -9.70 5.49 -26.30
C GLU A 154 -9.51 6.29 -24.99
N ASP A 155 -9.62 5.64 -23.83
CA ASP A 155 -9.39 6.26 -22.51
C ASP A 155 -8.07 5.83 -21.83
N GLY A 156 -7.29 4.95 -22.47
CA GLY A 156 -6.03 4.41 -21.93
C GLY A 156 -6.20 3.65 -20.61
N PHE A 157 -7.34 3.00 -20.40
CA PHE A 157 -7.62 2.21 -19.19
C PHE A 157 -6.89 0.85 -19.24
N ALA A 158 -6.95 0.15 -20.37
CA ALA A 158 -6.28 -1.14 -20.55
C ALA A 158 -4.74 -1.05 -20.47
N SER A 159 -4.15 0.08 -20.89
CA SER A 159 -2.71 0.35 -20.80
C SER A 159 -2.23 0.67 -19.37
N ARG A 160 -3.16 0.85 -18.41
CA ARG A 160 -2.87 1.05 -16.97
C ARG A 160 -3.05 -0.22 -16.14
N CYS A 161 -3.49 -1.30 -16.78
CA CYS A 161 -3.65 -2.58 -16.11
C CYS A 161 -2.38 -3.42 -16.29
N VAL A 162 -1.96 -4.08 -15.22
CA VAL A 162 -0.75 -4.92 -15.20
C VAL A 162 -1.10 -6.32 -14.72
N SER A 163 -0.44 -7.33 -15.28
CA SER A 163 -0.52 -8.68 -14.72
C SER A 163 0.31 -8.75 -13.44
N ASN A 164 -0.27 -9.26 -12.36
CA ASN A 164 0.48 -9.57 -11.15
C ASN A 164 1.27 -10.88 -11.30
N ARG A 165 2.03 -11.26 -10.27
CA ARG A 165 2.88 -12.48 -10.28
C ARG A 165 2.10 -13.79 -10.44
N GLU A 166 0.79 -13.77 -10.18
CA GLU A 166 -0.12 -14.90 -10.34
C GLU A 166 -0.86 -14.87 -11.70
N GLY A 167 -0.53 -13.91 -12.58
CA GLY A 167 -1.17 -13.74 -13.88
C GLY A 167 -2.53 -13.03 -13.84
N LYS A 168 -2.98 -12.53 -12.68
CA LYS A 168 -4.24 -11.76 -12.57
C LYS A 168 -4.04 -10.36 -13.13
N CYS A 169 -4.99 -9.89 -13.95
CA CYS A 169 -4.98 -8.54 -14.48
C CYS A 169 -5.49 -7.55 -13.41
N LEU A 170 -4.64 -6.59 -13.04
CA LEU A 170 -4.91 -5.57 -12.04
C LEU A 170 -5.00 -4.19 -12.68
N CYS A 171 -6.07 -3.45 -12.45
CA CYS A 171 -6.18 -2.06 -12.88
C CYS A 171 -6.01 -1.12 -11.68
N ASN A 172 -5.13 -0.12 -11.83
CA ASN A 172 -4.88 0.84 -10.77
C ASN A 172 -6.09 1.78 -10.59
N SER A 173 -6.74 1.75 -9.43
CA SER A 173 -7.50 2.93 -9.01
C SER A 173 -6.52 3.95 -8.47
N ARG A 174 -6.49 5.10 -9.15
CA ARG A 174 -5.66 6.28 -8.91
C ARG A 174 -5.05 6.29 -7.50
N PRO A 175 -3.71 6.31 -7.35
CA PRO A 175 -3.10 6.35 -6.03
C PRO A 175 -3.52 7.61 -5.29
N HIS A 176 -3.87 7.44 -4.02
CA HIS A 176 -4.18 8.53 -3.11
C HIS A 176 -3.08 8.69 -2.06
N TYR A 177 -3.10 9.83 -1.39
CA TYR A 177 -2.14 10.20 -0.38
C TYR A 177 -2.88 10.64 0.86
N LYS A 178 -2.28 10.39 2.02
CA LYS A 178 -2.81 10.86 3.30
C LYS A 178 -1.71 11.32 4.24
N VAL A 179 -2.05 12.26 5.10
CA VAL A 179 -1.22 12.71 6.22
C VAL A 179 -1.78 12.15 7.50
N LEU A 180 -0.96 11.36 8.19
CA LEU A 180 -1.22 10.82 9.51
C LEU A 180 -0.46 11.63 10.57
N VAL A 181 -1.08 11.89 11.72
CA VAL A 181 -0.48 12.67 12.81
C VAL A 181 -0.74 12.00 14.16
N ASN A 182 0.18 12.11 15.10
CA ASN A 182 -0.06 11.62 16.46
C ASN A 182 -0.92 12.62 17.29
N ASP A 183 -1.44 12.17 18.43
CA ASP A 183 -2.33 12.97 19.29
C ASP A 183 -1.66 14.23 19.88
N SER A 184 -0.33 14.26 19.95
CA SER A 184 0.45 15.36 20.55
C SER A 184 0.94 16.40 19.54
N ALA A 185 0.73 16.18 18.24
CA ALA A 185 1.27 17.04 17.20
C ALA A 185 0.62 18.44 17.22
N THR A 186 1.44 19.48 17.16
CA THR A 186 1.04 20.88 17.00
C THR A 186 1.06 21.27 15.52
N GLU A 187 0.51 22.43 15.15
CA GLU A 187 0.53 22.90 13.75
C GLU A 187 1.95 23.04 13.18
N GLU A 188 2.90 23.48 13.99
CA GLU A 188 4.30 23.64 13.59
C GLU A 188 4.94 22.29 13.22
N ASP A 189 4.61 21.23 13.97
CA ASP A 189 5.11 19.86 13.73
C ASP A 189 4.68 19.28 12.38
N LEU A 190 3.64 19.85 11.77
CA LEU A 190 3.01 19.33 10.55
C LEU A 190 3.55 19.95 9.27
N THR A 191 4.32 21.04 9.38
CA THR A 191 4.78 21.86 8.24
C THR A 191 5.40 21.00 7.14
N ASP A 192 6.37 20.16 7.49
CA ASP A 192 7.08 19.31 6.53
C ASP A 192 6.15 18.27 5.87
N CYS A 193 5.29 17.63 6.66
CA CYS A 193 4.36 16.63 6.13
C CYS A 193 3.34 17.26 5.18
N ILE A 194 2.85 18.46 5.49
CA ILE A 194 1.94 19.20 4.63
C ILE A 194 2.64 19.62 3.33
N GLU A 195 3.89 20.09 3.39
CA GLU A 195 4.68 20.42 2.21
C GLU A 195 4.89 19.19 1.33
N VAL A 196 5.37 18.09 1.92
CA VAL A 196 5.59 16.83 1.19
C VAL A 196 4.28 16.34 0.58
N TYR A 197 3.19 16.31 1.34
CA TYR A 197 1.88 15.90 0.84
C TYR A 197 1.44 16.74 -0.36
N ASN A 198 1.59 18.07 -0.29
CA ASN A 198 1.24 18.97 -1.37
C ASN A 198 2.10 18.77 -2.62
N LYS A 199 3.39 18.48 -2.44
CA LYS A 199 4.32 18.16 -3.53
C LYS A 199 4.00 16.81 -4.17
N THR A 200 3.70 15.77 -3.38
CA THR A 200 3.56 14.39 -3.86
C THR A 200 2.16 14.07 -4.38
N ARG A 201 1.11 14.71 -3.86
CA ARG A 201 -0.27 14.46 -4.32
C ARG A 201 -0.51 14.85 -5.78
N GLY A 202 0.38 15.66 -6.36
CA GLY A 202 0.28 16.17 -7.72
C GLY A 202 -0.96 17.03 -7.97
N LYS A 203 -1.21 17.40 -9.22
CA LYS A 203 -2.51 17.97 -9.63
C LYS A 203 -3.55 16.84 -9.56
N ILE A 204 -4.66 17.09 -8.87
CA ILE A 204 -5.80 16.17 -8.80
C ILE A 204 -6.17 15.79 -10.24
N PHE A 205 -5.91 14.55 -10.65
CA PHE A 205 -6.57 14.02 -11.84
C PHE A 205 -8.06 14.08 -11.56
N ARG A 206 -8.79 14.98 -12.25
CA ARG A 206 -10.25 15.03 -12.15
C ARG A 206 -10.75 13.60 -12.35
N SER A 207 -11.51 13.11 -11.37
CA SER A 207 -12.22 11.84 -11.53
C SER A 207 -13.06 11.96 -12.79
N LYS A 208 -12.63 11.35 -13.90
CA LYS A 208 -13.62 10.75 -14.76
C LYS A 208 -14.18 9.63 -13.88
N GLN A 209 -15.41 9.78 -13.41
CA GLN A 209 -16.12 8.65 -12.80
C GLN A 209 -15.97 7.49 -13.77
N VAL A 210 -15.28 6.42 -13.36
CA VAL A 210 -15.07 5.22 -14.18
C VAL A 210 -16.30 4.31 -14.10
N TYR A 211 -17.30 4.68 -13.30
CA TYR A 211 -18.54 3.96 -13.13
C TYR A 211 -19.70 4.94 -13.19
N ARG A 212 -20.72 4.59 -13.97
CA ARG A 212 -22.01 5.27 -14.08
C ARG A 212 -23.09 4.28 -13.68
#